data_AF-A0A9D6GWM9-F1
#
_entry.id   AF-A0A9D6GWM9-F1
#
_cell.length_a   1.000
_cell.length_b   1.000
_cell.length_c   1.000
_cell.angle_alpha   90.00
_cell.angle_beta   90.00
_cell.angle_gamma   90.00
#
_symmetry.space_group_name_H-M   'P 1'
#
loop_
_entity.id
_entity.type
_entity.pdbx_description
1 polymer ?
#
loop_
_entity_poly.entity_id
_entity_poly.type
_entity_poly.pdbx_seq_one_letter_code
_entity_poly.pdbx_strand_id
1 'polypeptide(L)'
;MADARALSGLSRLADLILDARLAELRQAAAARDASLAALAALRCAPTTTPAGLPPLVLARAALAYEGWADARRAEINPRLARQTAAWLEAQAAARIAFGRAEVLRQLGSRGASRR
;
A
#
# COMPACT_ATOMS: atom_id res chain seq x y z
N MET A 1 -19.59 37.31 8.73
CA MET A 1 -18.24 36.87 9.16
C MET A 1 -18.24 35.46 9.77
N ALA A 2 -19.32 35.02 10.41
CA ALA A 2 -19.45 33.66 10.95
C ALA A 2 -19.24 32.55 9.90
N ASP A 3 -19.84 32.68 8.71
CA ASP A 3 -19.72 31.66 7.65
C ASP A 3 -18.30 31.51 7.10
N ALA A 4 -17.53 32.61 7.05
CA ALA A 4 -16.14 32.58 6.59
C ALA A 4 -15.23 31.87 7.60
N ARG A 5 -15.47 32.07 8.91
CA ARG A 5 -14.76 31.33 9.97
C ARG A 5 -15.15 29.86 9.99
N ALA A 6 -16.43 29.55 9.82
CA ALA A 6 -16.91 28.17 9.72
C ALA A 6 -16.28 27.44 8.52
N LEU A 7 -16.26 28.07 7.35
CA LEU A 7 -15.64 27.52 6.14
C LEU A 7 -14.13 27.30 6.30
N SER A 8 -13.42 28.24 6.94
CA SER A 8 -12.00 28.07 7.26
C SER A 8 -11.75 26.90 8.23
N GLY A 9 -12.62 26.74 9.24
CA GLY A 9 -12.58 25.60 10.15
C GLY A 9 -12.82 24.26 9.44
N LEU A 10 -13.83 24.19 8.57
CA LEU A 10 -14.12 22.99 7.77
C LEU A 10 -12.98 22.65 6.80
N SER A 11 -12.38 23.65 6.14
CA SER A 11 -11.23 23.44 5.26
C SER A 11 -10.07 22.83 6.04
N ARG A 12 -9.73 23.40 7.21
CA ARG A 12 -8.64 22.89 8.05
C ARG A 12 -8.90 21.45 8.51
N LEU A 13 -10.13 21.15 8.92
CA LEU A 13 -10.51 19.80 9.31
C LEU A 13 -10.41 18.83 8.12
N ALA A 14 -10.83 19.24 6.93
CA ALA A 14 -10.74 18.42 5.73
C ALA A 14 -9.29 18.15 5.31
N ASP A 15 -8.39 19.13 5.47
CA ASP A 15 -6.96 18.94 5.24
C ASP A 15 -6.37 17.92 6.23
N LEU A 16 -6.71 18.00 7.53
CA LEU A 16 -6.28 17.01 8.53
C LEU A 16 -6.81 15.60 8.22
N ILE A 17 -8.07 15.49 7.78
CA ILE A 17 -8.63 14.21 7.36
C ILE A 17 -7.88 13.67 6.13
N LEU A 18 -7.60 14.53 5.15
CA LEU A 18 -6.82 14.15 3.97
C LEU A 18 -5.44 13.62 4.37
N ASP A 19 -4.72 14.32 5.24
CA ASP A 19 -3.40 13.91 5.72
C ASP A 19 -3.45 12.53 6.39
N ALA A 20 -4.45 12.30 7.26
CA ALA A 20 -4.65 11.01 7.90
C ALA A 20 -4.91 9.89 6.87
N ARG A 21 -5.78 10.13 5.87
CA ARG A 21 -6.07 9.12 4.83
C ARG A 21 -4.89 8.85 3.91
N LEU A 22 -4.06 9.85 3.63
CA LEU A 22 -2.82 9.66 2.88
C LEU A 22 -1.80 8.86 3.70
N ALA A 23 -1.71 9.06 5.01
CA ALA A 23 -0.86 8.26 5.88
C ALA A 23 -1.29 6.79 5.91
N GLU A 24 -2.59 6.53 6.07
CA GLU A 24 -3.17 5.17 6.01
C GLU A 24 -2.90 4.50 4.65
N LEU A 25 -3.08 5.23 3.54
CA LEU A 25 -2.78 4.72 2.20
C LEU A 25 -1.29 4.33 2.06
N ARG A 26 -0.36 5.15 2.55
CA ARG A 26 1.08 4.82 2.52
C ARG A 26 1.40 3.58 3.34
N GLN A 27 0.80 3.43 4.51
CA GLN A 27 0.98 2.24 5.35
C GLN A 27 0.45 0.98 4.67
N ALA A 28 -0.75 1.03 4.09
CA ALA A 28 -1.34 -0.09 3.37
C ALA A 28 -0.52 -0.48 2.13
N ALA A 29 -0.03 0.53 1.38
CA ALA A 29 0.87 0.32 0.24
C ALA A 29 2.18 -0.36 0.67
N ALA A 30 2.84 0.16 1.71
CA ALA A 30 4.09 -0.41 2.21
C ALA A 30 3.93 -1.88 2.68
N ALA A 31 2.83 -2.19 3.35
CA ALA A 31 2.53 -3.56 3.78
C ALA A 31 2.32 -4.52 2.60
N ARG A 32 1.62 -4.07 1.56
CA ARG A 32 1.42 -4.83 0.31
C ARG A 32 2.75 -5.03 -0.42
N ASP A 33 3.55 -3.98 -0.56
CA ASP A 33 4.81 -4.01 -1.29
C ASP A 33 5.84 -4.93 -0.61
N ALA A 34 5.86 -4.97 0.73
CA ALA A 34 6.68 -5.92 1.48
C ALA A 34 6.33 -7.39 1.16
N SER A 35 5.04 -7.72 1.06
CA SER A 35 4.60 -9.06 0.67
C SER A 35 4.94 -9.39 -0.79
N LEU A 36 4.82 -8.42 -1.70
CA LEU A 36 5.24 -8.58 -3.09
C LEU A 36 6.75 -8.82 -3.21
N ALA A 37 7.55 -8.08 -2.45
CA ALA A 37 9.00 -8.25 -2.39
C ALA A 37 9.37 -9.65 -1.84
N ALA A 38 8.69 -10.13 -0.80
CA ALA A 38 8.90 -11.47 -0.27
C ALA A 38 8.58 -12.56 -1.32
N LEU A 39 7.48 -12.43 -2.08
CA LEU A 39 7.16 -13.34 -3.17
C LEU A 39 8.16 -13.26 -4.33
N ALA A 40 8.73 -12.08 -4.60
CA ALA A 40 9.78 -11.92 -5.60
C ALA A 40 11.07 -12.64 -5.15
N ALA A 41 11.44 -12.53 -3.87
CA ALA A 41 12.60 -13.23 -3.32
C ALA A 41 12.48 -14.76 -3.42
N LEU A 42 11.28 -15.32 -3.27
CA LEU A 42 11.01 -16.76 -3.45
C LEU A 42 11.03 -17.25 -4.92
N ARG A 43 11.11 -16.33 -5.89
CA ARG A 43 11.28 -16.68 -7.32
C ARG A 43 12.75 -16.72 -7.72
N CYS A 44 13.62 -16.03 -6.99
CA CYS A 44 15.06 -16.17 -7.14
C CYS A 44 15.50 -17.44 -6.40
N ALA A 45 15.57 -18.57 -7.11
CA ALA A 45 16.25 -19.74 -6.58
C ALA A 45 17.69 -19.34 -6.19
N PRO A 46 18.27 -19.92 -5.12
CA PRO A 46 19.64 -19.64 -4.76
C PRO A 46 20.56 -20.00 -5.93
N THR A 47 21.11 -18.98 -6.61
CA THR A 47 21.97 -19.10 -7.79
C THR A 47 23.28 -19.83 -7.50
N THR A 48 23.65 -19.97 -6.23
CA THR A 48 24.88 -20.62 -5.80
C THR A 48 24.71 -22.14 -5.89
N THR A 49 24.89 -22.69 -7.08
CA THR A 49 25.16 -24.12 -7.26
C THR A 49 26.62 -24.35 -6.87
N PRO A 50 26.92 -25.07 -5.77
CA PRO A 50 28.30 -25.37 -5.42
C PRO A 50 28.95 -26.19 -6.54
N ALA A 51 30.08 -25.72 -7.05
CA ALA A 51 30.85 -26.45 -8.05
C ALA A 51 31.27 -27.82 -7.50
N GLY A 52 31.09 -28.88 -8.28
CA GLY A 52 31.52 -30.24 -7.93
C GLY A 52 30.47 -31.13 -7.24
N LEU A 53 29.23 -30.67 -7.07
CA LEU A 53 28.16 -31.55 -6.55
C LEU A 53 27.58 -32.49 -7.64
N PRO A 54 27.27 -33.75 -7.30
CA PRO A 54 26.60 -34.66 -8.22
C PRO A 54 25.22 -34.12 -8.67
N PRO A 55 24.81 -34.33 -9.93
CA PRO A 55 23.53 -33.83 -10.45
C PRO A 55 22.31 -34.26 -9.63
N LEU A 56 22.33 -35.49 -9.09
CA LEU A 56 21.26 -36.00 -8.23
C LEU A 56 21.10 -35.20 -6.93
N VAL A 57 22.22 -34.76 -6.35
CA VAL A 57 22.22 -33.95 -5.11
C VAL A 57 21.63 -32.57 -5.40
N LEU A 58 21.98 -31.97 -6.54
CA LEU A 58 21.42 -30.69 -6.99
C LEU A 58 19.92 -30.79 -7.24
N ALA A 59 19.47 -31.84 -7.93
CA ALA A 59 18.04 -32.08 -8.18
C ALA A 59 17.24 -32.26 -6.88
N ARG A 60 17.79 -32.99 -5.91
CA ARG A 60 17.14 -33.16 -4.60
C ARG A 60 17.05 -31.85 -3.83
N ALA A 61 18.11 -31.04 -3.85
CA ALA A 61 18.12 -29.72 -3.21
C ALA A 61 17.11 -28.77 -3.85
N ALA A 62 17.01 -28.75 -5.18
CA ALA A 62 16.02 -27.95 -5.91
C ALA A 62 14.58 -28.35 -5.56
N LEU A 63 14.28 -29.65 -5.52
CA LEU A 63 12.95 -30.15 -5.11
C LEU A 63 12.61 -29.77 -3.67
N ALA A 64 13.56 -29.89 -2.75
CA ALA A 64 13.36 -29.50 -1.35
C ALA A 64 13.12 -27.99 -1.21
N TYR A 65 13.86 -27.17 -1.98
CA TYR A 65 13.66 -25.73 -2.03
C TYR A 65 12.28 -25.37 -2.57
N GLU A 66 11.82 -25.96 -3.67
CA GLU A 66 10.48 -25.66 -4.20
C GLU A 66 9.38 -26.04 -3.22
N GLY A 67 9.48 -27.20 -2.55
CA GLY A 67 8.50 -27.57 -1.52
C GLY A 67 8.45 -26.57 -0.35
N TRP A 68 9.60 -26.08 0.09
CA TRP A 68 9.67 -25.00 1.09
C TRP A 68 9.10 -23.68 0.56
N ALA A 69 9.46 -23.30 -0.67
CA ALA A 69 9.02 -22.06 -1.30
C ALA A 69 7.50 -22.05 -1.52
N ASP A 70 6.91 -23.18 -1.91
CA ASP A 70 5.46 -23.34 -2.06
C ASP A 70 4.72 -23.15 -0.74
N ALA A 71 5.22 -23.75 0.35
CA ALA A 71 4.65 -23.52 1.68
C ALA A 71 4.71 -22.02 2.08
N ARG A 72 5.83 -21.35 1.79
CA ARG A 72 5.96 -19.90 2.03
C ARG A 72 5.01 -19.06 1.15
N ARG A 73 4.87 -19.39 -0.13
CA ARG A 73 3.92 -18.73 -1.06
C ARG A 73 2.48 -18.90 -0.56
N ALA A 74 2.11 -20.10 -0.10
CA ALA A 74 0.79 -20.39 0.46
C ALA A 74 0.46 -19.58 1.72
N GLU A 75 1.46 -19.25 2.54
CA GLU A 75 1.29 -18.36 3.70
C GLU A 75 1.18 -16.87 3.30
N ILE A 76 1.98 -16.42 2.32
CA ILE A 76 2.05 -15.01 1.92
C ILE A 76 0.82 -14.61 1.07
N ASN A 77 0.36 -15.47 0.16
CA ASN A 77 -0.71 -15.13 -0.78
C ASN A 77 -2.02 -14.66 -0.12
N PRO A 78 -2.56 -15.32 0.93
CA PRO A 78 -3.75 -14.83 1.62
C PRO A 78 -3.53 -13.48 2.32
N ARG A 79 -2.33 -13.26 2.86
CA ARG A 79 -1.97 -11.98 3.47
C ARG A 79 -1.93 -10.87 2.42
N LEU A 80 -1.30 -11.14 1.28
CA LEU A 80 -1.24 -10.21 0.15
C LEU A 80 -2.64 -9.87 -0.38
N ALA A 81 -3.55 -10.85 -0.46
CA ALA A 81 -4.94 -10.61 -0.86
C ALA A 81 -5.63 -9.62 0.09
N ARG A 82 -5.53 -9.83 1.41
CA ARG A 82 -6.09 -8.91 2.42
C ARG A 82 -5.46 -7.52 2.35
N GLN A 83 -4.14 -7.44 2.21
CA GLN A 83 -3.42 -6.17 2.08
C GLN A 83 -3.81 -5.42 0.80
N THR A 84 -4.06 -6.15 -0.29
CA THR A 84 -4.51 -5.54 -1.55
C THR A 84 -5.91 -4.96 -1.42
N ALA A 85 -6.84 -5.67 -0.75
CA ALA A 85 -8.16 -5.12 -0.43
C ALA A 85 -8.05 -3.86 0.44
N ALA A 86 -7.29 -3.91 1.53
CA ALA A 86 -7.08 -2.75 2.41
C ALA A 86 -6.44 -1.56 1.67
N TRP A 87 -5.50 -1.81 0.76
CA TRP A 87 -4.90 -0.77 -0.08
C TRP A 87 -5.91 -0.11 -1.03
N LEU A 88 -6.78 -0.90 -1.66
CA LEU A 88 -7.84 -0.39 -2.54
C LEU A 88 -8.86 0.46 -1.76
N GLU A 89 -9.25 0.02 -0.56
CA GLU A 89 -10.13 0.76 0.33
C GLU A 89 -9.51 2.09 0.78
N ALA A 90 -8.25 2.06 1.23
CA ALA A 90 -7.52 3.25 1.63
C ALA A 90 -7.34 4.23 0.46
N GLN A 91 -7.12 3.71 -0.76
CA GLN A 91 -7.02 4.52 -1.97
C GLN A 91 -8.35 5.21 -2.29
N ALA A 92 -9.47 4.51 -2.17
CA ALA A 92 -10.80 5.09 -2.36
C ALA A 92 -11.10 6.17 -1.31
N ALA A 93 -10.80 5.89 -0.04
CA ALA A 93 -10.99 6.85 1.06
C ALA A 93 -10.15 8.12 0.88
N ALA A 94 -8.87 7.98 0.49
CA ALA A 94 -7.99 9.09 0.22
C ALA A 94 -8.49 9.96 -0.96
N ARG A 95 -8.99 9.35 -2.04
CA ARG A 95 -9.60 10.07 -3.17
C ARG A 95 -10.81 10.92 -2.74
N ILE A 96 -11.69 10.35 -1.92
CA ILE A 96 -12.87 11.07 -1.40
C ILE A 96 -12.44 12.22 -0.50
N ALA A 97 -11.51 11.99 0.43
CA ALA A 97 -10.99 13.03 1.32
C ALA A 97 -10.34 14.17 0.52
N PHE A 98 -9.56 13.83 -0.51
CA PHE A 98 -8.93 14.80 -1.39
C PHE A 98 -9.97 15.68 -2.11
N GLY A 99 -10.99 15.06 -2.71
CA GLY A 99 -12.07 15.79 -3.38
C GLY A 99 -12.82 16.74 -2.44
N ARG A 100 -13.12 16.30 -1.20
CA ARG A 100 -13.77 17.14 -0.18
C ARG A 100 -12.91 18.32 0.23
N ALA A 101 -11.62 18.09 0.49
CA ALA A 101 -10.69 19.16 0.85
C ALA A 101 -10.55 20.18 -0.29
N GLU A 102 -10.48 19.71 -1.54
CA GLU A 102 -10.38 20.58 -2.70
C GLU A 102 -11.61 21.45 -2.91
N VAL A 103 -12.82 20.89 -2.78
CA VAL A 103 -14.06 21.66 -2.85
C VAL A 103 -14.09 22.76 -1.77
N LEU A 104 -13.70 22.44 -0.54
CA LEU A 104 -13.68 23.43 0.55
C LEU A 104 -12.65 24.54 0.32
N ARG A 105 -11.46 24.21 -0.19
CA ARG A 105 -10.45 25.21 -0.59
C ARG A 105 -10.97 26.16 -1.67
N GLN A 106 -11.64 25.63 -2.69
CA GLN A 106 -12.23 26.43 -3.78
C GLN A 106 -13.37 27.33 -3.31
N LEU A 107 -14.23 26.84 -2.41
CA LEU A 107 -15.29 27.66 -1.81
C LEU A 107 -14.69 28.79 -0.96
N GLY A 108 -13.62 28.50 -0.21
CA GLY A 108 -12.89 29.48 0.57
C GLY A 108 -12.30 30.61 -0.29
N SER A 109 -11.64 30.27 -1.40
CA SER A 109 -11.04 31.26 -2.31
C SER A 109 -12.08 32.10 -3.04
N ARG A 110 -13.18 31.50 -3.51
CA ARG A 110 -14.31 32.23 -4.13
C ARG A 110 -15.01 33.17 -3.15
N GLY A 111 -15.17 32.76 -1.90
CA GLY A 111 -15.76 33.57 -0.84
C GLY A 111 -14.88 34.76 -0.41
N ALA A 112 -13.56 34.63 -0.56
CA ALA A 112 -12.61 35.73 -0.32
C ALA A 112 -12.59 36.75 -1.47
N SER A 113 -12.73 36.31 -2.73
CA SER A 113 -12.74 37.19 -3.90
C SER A 113 -14.03 38.02 -4.08
N ARG A 114 -15.11 37.69 -3.35
CA ARG A 114 -16.41 38.40 -3.39
C ARG A 114 -16.60 39.42 -2.27
N ARG A 115 -15.65 39.53 -1.33
CA ARG A 115 -15.65 40.53 -0.25
C ARG A 115 -14.64 41.61 -0.58
#